data_AF-A0A8J4UKP9-F1
#
_entry.id   AF-A0A8J4UKP9-F1
#
_cell.length_a   1.000
_cell.length_b   1.000
_cell.length_c   1.000
_cell.angle_alpha   90.00
_cell.angle_beta   90.00
_cell.angle_gamma   90.00
#
_symmetry.space_group_name_H-M   'P 1'
#
loop_
_entity.id
_entity.type
_entity.pdbx_description
1 polymer ?
#
loop_
_entity_poly.entity_id
_entity_poly.type
_entity_poly.pdbx_seq_one_letter_code
_entity_poly.pdbx_strand_id
1 'polypeptide(L)'
;MAKVVLASALALLIHMQLGSAYILSCYFTNWAQYRPTPATYMPSDIDPCLCTHLLYAFATMTNDYQIAISEWNDVALYSQFNALKNK
;
A
#
# COMPACT_ATOMS: atom_id res chain seq x y z
N MET A 1 8.64 41.42 22.90
CA MET A 1 7.48 40.82 22.19
C MET A 1 7.90 39.95 21.02
N ALA A 2 8.67 40.44 20.03
CA ALA A 2 9.07 39.64 18.86
C ALA A 2 9.78 38.31 19.17
N LYS A 3 10.72 38.28 20.12
CA LYS A 3 11.41 37.04 20.53
C LYS A 3 10.48 35.97 21.12
N VAL A 4 9.43 36.40 21.82
CA VAL A 4 8.44 35.49 22.42
C VAL A 4 7.56 34.90 21.32
N VAL A 5 7.09 35.73 20.39
CA VAL A 5 6.31 35.27 19.23
C VAL A 5 7.10 34.27 18.38
N LEU A 6 8.40 34.53 18.16
CA LEU A 6 9.27 33.63 17.39
C LEU A 6 9.47 32.28 18.10
N ALA A 7 9.68 32.29 19.42
CA ALA A 7 9.82 31.07 20.22
C ALA A 7 8.51 30.25 20.24
N SER A 8 7.37 30.91 20.35
CA SER A 8 6.05 30.26 20.31
C SER A 8 5.77 29.62 18.94
N ALA A 9 6.07 30.31 17.84
CA ALA A 9 5.90 29.77 16.48
C ALA A 9 6.79 28.55 16.23
N LEU A 10 8.04 28.60 16.69
CA LEU A 10 8.96 27.47 16.58
C LEU A 10 8.48 26.27 17.39
N ALA A 11 7.97 26.48 18.61
CA ALA A 11 7.39 25.42 19.43
C ALA A 11 6.16 24.78 18.76
N LEU A 12 5.28 25.57 18.16
CA LEU A 12 4.11 25.09 17.40
C LEU A 12 4.53 24.24 16.17
N LEU A 13 5.54 24.69 15.43
CA LEU A 13 6.10 23.94 14.30
C LEU A 13 6.70 22.59 14.74
N ILE A 14 7.40 22.56 15.89
CA ILE A 14 7.98 21.32 16.44
C ILE A 14 6.88 20.36 16.92
N HIS A 15 5.78 20.86 17.51
CA HIS A 15 4.65 20.01 17.92
C HIS A 15 3.87 19.45 16.72
N MET A 16 3.86 20.17 15.60
CA MET A 16 3.29 19.68 14.33
C MET A 16 4.05 18.45 13.76
N GLN A 17 5.30 18.22 14.18
CA GLN A 17 6.08 17.06 13.77
C GLN A 17 5.84 15.81 14.62
N LEU A 18 5.10 15.92 15.73
CA LEU A 18 4.60 14.75 16.48
C LEU A 18 3.35 14.17 15.80
N GLY A 19 3.45 13.92 14.49
CA GLY A 19 2.45 13.18 13.74
C GLY A 19 2.54 11.70 14.11
N SER A 20 1.45 11.14 14.66
CA SER A 20 1.33 9.69 14.74
C SER A 20 1.17 9.15 13.32
N ALA A 21 2.16 8.39 12.84
CA ALA A 21 2.04 7.67 11.58
C ALA A 21 1.21 6.40 11.82
N TYR A 22 -0.08 6.45 11.49
CA TYR A 22 -0.95 5.27 11.53
C TYR A 22 -0.68 4.37 10.33
N ILE A 23 -0.66 3.06 10.57
CA ILE A 23 -0.56 2.05 9.50
C ILE A 23 -1.98 1.74 9.02
N LEU A 24 -2.22 1.90 7.72
CA LEU A 24 -3.40 1.40 7.02
C LEU A 24 -2.94 0.36 6.01
N SER A 25 -3.13 -0.91 6.36
CA SER A 25 -2.77 -2.05 5.53
C SER A 25 -3.97 -2.56 4.76
N CYS A 26 -3.84 -2.69 3.44
CA CYS A 26 -4.91 -3.14 2.56
C CYS A 26 -4.48 -4.39 1.80
N TYR A 27 -5.34 -5.41 1.81
CA TYR A 27 -5.12 -6.64 1.05
C TYR A 27 -5.66 -6.49 -0.36
N PHE A 28 -4.83 -6.85 -1.33
CA PHE A 28 -5.23 -7.13 -2.71
C PHE A 28 -5.24 -8.65 -2.91
N THR A 29 -6.30 -9.19 -3.47
CA THR A 29 -6.47 -10.64 -3.67
C THR A 29 -6.36 -10.99 -5.15
N ASN A 30 -5.40 -11.82 -5.55
CA ASN A 30 -5.13 -12.14 -6.95
C ASN A 30 -6.27 -12.88 -7.66
N TRP A 31 -7.16 -13.58 -6.95
CA TRP A 31 -8.35 -14.22 -7.53
C TRP A 31 -9.47 -13.22 -7.88
N ALA A 32 -9.37 -11.96 -7.45
CA ALA A 32 -10.38 -10.95 -7.79
C ALA A 32 -10.43 -10.62 -9.29
N GLN A 33 -9.37 -10.93 -10.03
CA GLN A 33 -9.31 -10.83 -11.50
C GLN A 33 -10.36 -11.72 -12.20
N TYR A 34 -10.87 -12.75 -11.52
CA TYR A 34 -11.82 -13.71 -12.09
C TYR A 34 -13.28 -13.37 -11.74
N ARG A 35 -13.52 -12.33 -10.94
CA ARG A 35 -14.90 -11.89 -10.66
C ARG A 35 -15.57 -11.40 -11.94
N PRO A 36 -16.88 -11.65 -12.12
CA PRO A 36 -17.60 -11.15 -13.29
C PRO A 36 -17.67 -9.63 -13.26
N THR A 37 -17.72 -9.02 -14.45
CA THR A 37 -17.95 -7.58 -14.61
C THR A 37 -19.25 -7.16 -13.91
N PRO A 38 -19.28 -6.03 -13.18
CA PRO A 38 -18.23 -5.02 -13.03
C PRO A 38 -17.31 -5.23 -11.81
N ALA A 39 -17.36 -6.40 -11.16
CA ALA A 39 -16.65 -6.66 -9.91
C ALA A 39 -15.23 -7.23 -10.10
N THR A 40 -14.78 -7.41 -11.35
CA THR A 40 -13.37 -7.69 -11.67
C THR A 40 -12.49 -6.61 -11.04
N TYR A 41 -11.42 -7.01 -10.36
CA TYR A 41 -10.54 -6.07 -9.67
C TYR A 41 -9.08 -6.40 -9.95
N MET A 42 -8.35 -5.42 -10.47
CA MET A 42 -6.96 -5.49 -10.92
C MET A 42 -6.11 -4.47 -10.17
N PRO A 43 -4.77 -4.59 -10.17
CA PRO A 43 -3.90 -3.59 -9.54
C PRO A 43 -4.11 -2.16 -10.06
N SER A 44 -4.60 -2.00 -11.31
CA SER A 44 -4.94 -0.69 -11.89
C SER A 44 -6.10 0.02 -11.19
N ASP A 45 -6.94 -0.71 -10.46
CA ASP A 45 -8.14 -0.19 -9.81
C ASP A 45 -7.87 0.26 -8.37
N ILE A 46 -6.63 0.09 -7.89
CA ILE A 46 -6.19 0.53 -6.56
C ILE A 46 -5.84 2.01 -6.62
N ASP A 47 -6.41 2.79 -5.71
CA ASP A 47 -5.95 4.16 -5.41
C ASP A 47 -4.56 4.10 -4.73
N PRO A 48 -3.49 4.61 -5.38
CA PRO A 48 -2.13 4.56 -4.85
C PRO A 48 -1.95 5.28 -3.51
N CYS A 49 -2.81 6.25 -3.19
CA CYS A 49 -2.72 7.07 -1.98
C CYS A 49 -3.66 6.60 -0.85
N LEU A 50 -4.49 5.57 -1.08
CA LEU A 50 -5.48 5.12 -0.10
C LEU A 50 -4.85 4.46 1.12
N CYS A 51 -3.84 3.61 0.92
CA CYS A 51 -3.26 2.77 1.98
C CYS A 51 -1.78 3.05 2.14
N THR A 52 -1.26 2.91 3.36
CA THR A 52 0.19 3.05 3.60
C THR A 52 0.95 1.77 3.27
N HIS A 53 0.29 0.61 3.37
CA HIS A 53 0.84 -0.70 3.00
C HIS A 53 -0.16 -1.47 2.14
N LEU A 54 0.32 -2.00 1.03
CA LEU A 54 -0.46 -2.92 0.19
C LEU A 54 0.11 -4.33 0.32
N LEU A 55 -0.78 -5.30 0.60
CA LEU A 55 -0.44 -6.69 0.85
C LEU A 55 -1.00 -7.55 -0.28
N TYR A 56 -0.14 -8.24 -1.03
CA TYR A 56 -0.56 -9.14 -2.09
C TYR A 56 -0.93 -10.51 -1.51
N ALA A 57 -2.19 -10.90 -1.64
CA ALA A 57 -2.74 -12.18 -1.21
C ALA A 57 -3.07 -13.05 -2.44
N PHE A 58 -2.48 -14.24 -2.59
CA PHE A 58 -1.42 -14.84 -1.78
C PHE A 58 -0.32 -15.43 -2.68
N ALA A 59 0.86 -15.62 -2.11
CA ALA A 59 1.82 -16.59 -2.63
C ALA A 59 1.41 -18.01 -2.18
N THR A 60 1.96 -19.03 -2.84
CA THR A 60 1.82 -20.43 -2.41
C THR A 60 3.16 -20.99 -1.95
N MET A 61 3.13 -22.23 -1.45
CA MET A 61 4.31 -22.97 -1.04
C MET A 61 4.36 -24.32 -1.77
N THR A 62 5.50 -24.63 -2.39
CA THR A 62 5.73 -25.93 -3.04
C THR A 62 5.85 -27.04 -2.01
N ASN A 63 5.77 -28.31 -2.45
CA ASN A 63 6.02 -29.46 -1.57
C ASN A 63 7.42 -29.46 -0.93
N ASP A 64 8.40 -28.81 -1.58
CA ASP A 64 9.77 -28.63 -1.06
C ASP A 64 9.92 -27.37 -0.17
N TYR A 65 8.81 -26.84 0.35
CA TYR A 65 8.75 -25.69 1.25
C TYR A 65 9.34 -24.39 0.67
N GLN A 66 9.34 -24.24 -0.65
CA GLN A 66 9.75 -23.01 -1.34
C GLN A 66 8.53 -22.13 -1.64
N ILE A 67 8.70 -20.82 -1.55
CA ILE A 67 7.67 -19.86 -1.97
C ILE A 67 7.53 -19.90 -3.49
N ALA A 68 6.30 -19.92 -3.97
CA ALA A 68 5.98 -19.90 -5.39
C ALA A 68 4.78 -18.98 -5.70
N ILE A 69 4.57 -18.70 -6.99
CA ILE A 69 3.38 -18.02 -7.48
C ILE A 69 2.13 -18.89 -7.28
N SER A 70 1.02 -18.28 -6.91
CA SER A 70 -0.25 -18.99 -6.74
C SER A 70 -1.04 -19.02 -8.06
N GLU A 71 -1.02 -17.93 -8.81
CA GLU A 71 -1.71 -17.78 -10.09
C GLU A 71 -0.70 -17.70 -11.23
N TRP A 72 -1.07 -18.22 -12.40
CA TRP A 72 -0.21 -18.30 -13.57
C TRP A 72 0.31 -16.92 -14.05
N ASN A 73 -0.42 -15.85 -13.76
CA ASN A 73 -0.08 -14.48 -14.15
C ASN A 73 0.38 -13.59 -13.00
N ASP A 74 0.63 -14.16 -11.82
CA ASP A 74 1.05 -13.41 -10.63
C ASP A 74 2.30 -12.54 -10.91
N VAL A 75 3.28 -13.03 -11.68
CA VAL A 75 4.49 -12.26 -12.02
C VAL A 75 4.15 -10.95 -12.75
N ALA A 76 3.17 -10.98 -13.66
CA ALA A 76 2.70 -9.79 -14.35
C ALA A 76 1.92 -8.86 -13.40
N LEU A 77 1.09 -9.43 -12.52
CA LEU A 77 0.36 -8.65 -11.52
C LEU A 77 1.29 -8.03 -10.48
N TYR A 78 2.36 -8.70 -10.07
CA TYR A 78 3.39 -8.14 -9.17
C TYR A 78 4.04 -6.90 -9.78
N SER A 79 4.34 -6.93 -11.08
CA SER A 79 4.91 -5.77 -11.77
C SER A 79 3.96 -4.58 -11.74
N GLN A 80 2.67 -4.80 -12.05
CA GLN A 80 1.64 -3.76 -12.01
C GLN A 80 1.40 -3.22 -10.59
N PHE A 81 1.32 -4.12 -9.61
CA PHE A 81 1.14 -3.80 -8.20
C PHE A 81 2.32 -2.96 -7.67
N ASN A 82 3.56 -3.31 -8.04
CA ASN A 82 4.74 -2.54 -7.66
C ASN A 82 4.81 -1.17 -8.34
N ALA A 83 4.26 -1.03 -9.55
CA ALA A 83 4.22 0.25 -10.25
C ALA A 83 3.35 1.31 -9.54
N LEU A 84 2.43 0.90 -8.64
CA LEU A 84 1.64 1.82 -7.82
C LEU A 84 2.52 2.70 -6.93
N LYS A 85 3.73 2.27 -6.57
CA LYS A 85 4.68 3.07 -5.76
C LYS A 85 5.19 4.33 -6.46
N ASN A 86 5.00 4.45 -7.78
CA ASN A 86 5.49 5.56 -8.59
C ASN A 86 4.35 6.46 -9.12
N LYS A 87 3.14 6.31 -8.59
CA LYS A 87 1.99 7.14 -8.90
C LYS A 87 1.70 8.06 -7.72
#